data_AF-A0A927BLD3-F1
#
_entry.id   AF-A0A927BLD3-F1
#
_cell.length_a   1.000
_cell.length_b   1.000
_cell.length_c   1.000
_cell.angle_alpha   90.00
_cell.angle_beta   90.00
_cell.angle_gamma   90.00
#
_symmetry.space_group_name_H-M   'P 1'
#
loop_
_entity.id
_entity.type
_entity.pdbx_description
1 polymer ?
#
loop_
_entity_poly.entity_id
_entity_poly.type
_entity_poly.pdbx_seq_one_letter_code
_entity_poly.pdbx_strand_id
1 'polypeptide(L)'
;MTDEPTARDLLSKALQAEGHTIGGEAWLGSGCFVLTVQVAGPAQLWISDADAQLDYPPAEHTGWTAFYHSHGLETEEGAAEVYRSTDTDCAADTANLVRVVNAYVAAATRQPKREPATALP
;
A
#
# COMPACT_ATOMS: atom_id res chain seq x y z
N MET A 1 29.79 -0.73 7.51
CA MET A 1 28.45 -0.37 7.99
C MET A 1 27.58 -1.55 7.63
N THR A 2 27.09 -2.30 8.61
CA THR A 2 25.99 -3.23 8.37
C THR A 2 24.77 -2.38 8.17
N ASP A 3 24.31 -2.24 6.92
CA ASP A 3 22.98 -1.69 6.62
C ASP A 3 21.97 -2.60 7.29
N GLU A 4 21.45 -2.19 8.45
CA GLU A 4 20.33 -2.86 9.06
C GLU A 4 19.07 -2.60 8.21
N PRO A 5 18.26 -3.63 7.94
CA PRO A 5 17.07 -3.46 7.12
C PRO A 5 16.08 -2.52 7.78
N THR A 6 15.52 -1.60 7.01
CA THR A 6 14.44 -0.70 7.45
C THR A 6 13.09 -1.43 7.46
N ALA A 7 12.08 -0.84 8.10
CA ALA A 7 10.71 -1.32 8.03
C ALA A 7 10.19 -1.35 6.58
N ARG A 8 10.55 -0.35 5.76
CA ARG A 8 10.34 -0.35 4.31
C ARG A 8 10.93 -1.57 3.62
N ASP A 9 12.16 -1.95 3.94
CA ASP A 9 12.82 -3.10 3.31
C ASP A 9 12.10 -4.40 3.63
N LEU A 10 11.66 -4.56 4.88
CA LEU A 10 10.90 -5.74 5.31
C LEU A 10 9.54 -5.81 4.59
N LEU A 11 8.80 -4.70 4.55
CA LEU A 11 7.53 -4.60 3.86
C LEU A 11 7.67 -4.86 2.35
N SER A 12 8.66 -4.23 1.71
CA SER A 12 8.92 -4.38 0.27
C SER A 12 9.23 -5.84 -0.08
N LYS A 13 10.10 -6.49 0.70
CA LYS A 13 10.42 -7.90 0.51
C LYS A 13 9.22 -8.80 0.70
N ALA A 14 8.39 -8.55 1.72
CA ALA A 14 7.19 -9.34 1.98
C ALA A 14 6.17 -9.24 0.84
N LEU A 15 5.94 -8.04 0.30
CA LEU A 15 5.04 -7.82 -0.83
C LEU A 15 5.58 -8.42 -2.13
N GLN A 16 6.89 -8.28 -2.39
CA GLN A 16 7.53 -8.90 -3.55
C GLN A 16 7.50 -10.42 -3.49
N ALA A 17 7.63 -11.02 -2.30
CA ALA A 17 7.53 -12.47 -2.12
C ALA A 17 6.16 -13.03 -2.51
N GLU A 18 5.09 -12.23 -2.37
CA GLU A 18 3.74 -12.56 -2.81
C GLU A 18 3.48 -12.23 -4.29
N GLY A 19 4.48 -11.72 -5.01
CA GLY A 19 4.40 -11.40 -6.43
C GLY A 19 3.76 -10.04 -6.76
N HIS A 20 3.64 -9.14 -5.78
CA HIS A 20 3.08 -7.81 -6.01
C HIS A 20 4.05 -6.92 -6.79
N THR A 21 3.50 -6.11 -7.69
CA THR A 21 4.24 -5.02 -8.32
C THR A 21 4.21 -3.82 -7.38
N ILE A 22 5.37 -3.41 -6.89
CA ILE A 22 5.51 -2.30 -5.94
C ILE A 22 6.22 -1.09 -6.59
N GLY A 23 5.90 0.09 -6.11
CA GLY A 23 6.55 1.35 -6.42
C GLY A 23 6.75 2.19 -5.16
N GLY A 24 7.10 3.46 -5.34
CA GLY A 24 7.19 4.42 -4.25
C GLY A 24 6.93 5.83 -4.73
N GLU A 25 6.20 6.59 -3.94
CA GLU A 25 5.91 7.99 -4.20
C GLU A 25 6.38 8.84 -3.03
N ALA A 26 7.09 9.92 -3.35
CA ALA A 26 7.61 10.88 -2.40
C ALA A 26 6.97 12.23 -2.68
N TRP A 27 6.34 12.84 -1.68
CA TRP A 27 5.84 14.20 -1.81
C TRP A 27 6.92 15.19 -1.42
N LEU A 28 7.47 15.85 -2.44
CA LEU A 28 8.49 16.87 -2.28
C LEU A 28 7.94 18.03 -1.44
N GLY A 29 8.52 18.24 -0.25
CA GLY A 29 8.19 19.34 0.66
C GLY A 29 7.41 18.95 1.91
N SER A 30 6.77 17.77 1.96
CA SER A 30 6.10 17.27 3.18
C SER A 30 6.94 16.26 3.97
N GLY A 31 7.94 15.65 3.33
CA GLY A 31 8.71 14.55 3.92
C GLY A 31 7.96 13.22 3.95
N CYS A 32 6.76 13.17 3.36
CA CYS A 32 5.95 11.96 3.29
C CYS A 32 6.45 11.05 2.18
N PHE A 33 6.63 9.77 2.51
CA PHE A 33 7.00 8.72 1.56
C PHE A 33 6.03 7.54 1.72
N VAL A 34 5.43 7.13 0.61
CA VAL A 34 4.50 6.00 0.56
C VAL A 34 5.03 4.91 -0.35
N LEU A 35 4.80 3.66 0.04
CA LEU A 35 5.00 2.50 -0.81
C LEU A 35 3.71 2.25 -1.59
N THR A 36 3.81 2.09 -2.90
CA THR A 36 2.64 1.82 -3.74
C THR A 36 2.59 0.35 -4.14
N VAL A 37 1.39 -0.24 -4.16
CA VAL A 37 1.14 -1.59 -4.66
C VAL A 37 0.10 -1.52 -5.76
N GLN A 38 0.44 -2.05 -6.93
CA GLN A 38 -0.48 -2.08 -8.07
C GLN A 38 -1.60 -3.10 -7.83
N VAL A 39 -2.85 -2.64 -7.89
CA VAL A 39 -4.04 -3.49 -7.67
C VAL A 39 -4.62 -3.98 -9.01
N ALA A 40 -5.06 -3.05 -9.86
CA ALA A 40 -5.58 -3.35 -11.20
C ALA A 40 -5.62 -2.08 -12.06
N GLY A 41 -5.14 -2.15 -13.31
CA GLY A 41 -5.14 -0.99 -14.21
C GLY A 41 -4.35 0.20 -13.62
N PRO A 42 -4.96 1.39 -13.42
CA PRO A 42 -4.31 2.51 -12.72
C PRO A 42 -4.51 2.48 -11.19
N ALA A 43 -5.27 1.53 -10.64
CA ALA A 43 -5.62 1.52 -9.22
C ALA A 43 -4.50 0.97 -8.35
N GLN A 44 -4.21 1.66 -7.24
CA GLN A 44 -3.10 1.34 -6.34
C GLN A 44 -3.54 1.35 -4.88
N LEU A 45 -2.78 0.62 -4.05
CA LEU A 45 -2.75 0.81 -2.61
C LEU A 45 -1.52 1.63 -2.25
N TRP A 46 -1.71 2.65 -1.43
CA TRP A 46 -0.64 3.45 -0.87
C TRP A 46 -0.47 3.10 0.59
N ILE A 47 0.76 2.82 1.00
CA ILE A 47 1.07 2.23 2.29
C ILE A 47 2.15 3.06 2.97
N SER A 48 1.93 3.40 4.23
CA SER A 48 2.91 4.06 5.11
C SER A 48 2.61 3.74 6.57
N ASP A 49 3.44 4.20 7.50
CA ASP A 49 2.99 4.29 8.90
C ASP A 49 2.00 5.46 9.10
N ALA A 50 1.64 5.73 10.36
CA ALA A 50 0.74 6.82 10.73
C ALA A 50 1.30 8.23 10.47
N ASP A 51 2.62 8.38 10.36
CA ASP A 51 3.34 9.63 10.15
C ASP A 51 3.85 9.79 8.70
N ALA A 52 3.35 8.93 7.79
CA ALA A 52 3.77 8.85 6.40
C ALA A 52 5.28 8.63 6.21
N GLN A 53 5.88 7.87 7.13
CA GLN A 53 7.27 7.43 7.12
C GLN A 53 7.36 5.92 6.84
N LEU A 54 8.51 5.52 6.30
CA LEU A 54 8.82 4.12 5.96
C LEU A 54 10.29 3.77 6.23
N ASP A 55 11.18 4.76 6.12
CA ASP A 55 12.64 4.59 6.25
C ASP A 55 13.07 4.71 7.73
N TYR A 56 12.52 3.84 8.59
CA TYR A 56 12.85 3.77 10.01
C TYR A 56 13.24 2.33 10.43
N PRO A 57 13.94 2.15 11.57
CA PRO A 57 14.27 0.83 12.09
C PRO A 57 13.01 0.03 12.47
N PRO A 58 12.91 -1.28 12.19
CA PRO A 58 11.72 -2.08 12.53
C PRO A 58 11.31 -2.04 14.01
N ALA A 59 12.26 -1.75 14.91
CA ALA A 59 12.00 -1.60 16.35
C ALA A 59 11.21 -0.32 16.70
N GLU A 60 11.13 0.66 15.79
CA GLU A 60 10.40 1.91 15.94
C GLU A 60 9.01 1.86 15.30
N HIS A 61 8.58 0.70 14.83
CA HIS A 61 7.31 0.53 14.15
C HIS A 61 6.10 0.86 15.04
N THR A 62 5.17 1.64 14.50
CA THR A 62 3.96 2.11 15.18
C THR A 62 2.66 1.62 14.54
N GLY A 63 2.76 0.74 13.55
CA GLY A 63 1.65 0.20 12.78
C GLY A 63 1.59 0.73 11.34
N TRP A 64 1.12 -0.12 10.43
CA TRP A 64 0.88 0.27 9.04
C TRP A 64 -0.50 0.88 8.82
N THR A 65 -0.56 1.74 7.82
CA THR A 65 -1.79 2.25 7.21
C THR A 65 -1.76 1.97 5.71
N ALA A 66 -2.93 1.71 5.13
CA ALA A 66 -3.07 1.58 3.69
C ALA A 66 -4.34 2.23 3.19
N PHE A 67 -4.22 2.93 2.06
CA PHE A 67 -5.28 3.66 1.39
C PHE A 67 -5.42 3.19 -0.06
N TYR A 68 -6.65 3.04 -0.53
CA TYR A 68 -6.95 2.64 -1.90
C TYR A 68 -7.26 3.86 -2.78
N HIS A 69 -6.53 3.94 -3.89
CA HIS A 69 -6.69 4.94 -4.93
C HIS A 69 -7.14 4.26 -6.23
N SER A 70 -8.36 4.57 -6.69
CA SER A 70 -8.98 3.93 -7.86
C SER A 70 -8.55 4.51 -9.21
N HIS A 71 -8.01 5.72 -9.21
CA HIS A 71 -7.49 6.46 -10.35
C HIS A 71 -6.51 7.50 -9.81
N GLY A 72 -5.54 7.94 -10.62
CA GLY A 72 -4.52 8.96 -10.29
C GLY A 72 -5.06 10.35 -9.89
N LEU A 73 -5.99 10.40 -8.95
CA LEU A 73 -6.32 11.54 -8.14
C LEU A 73 -5.14 11.71 -7.18
N GLU A 74 -4.35 12.75 -7.48
CA GLU A 74 -3.18 13.18 -6.73
C GLU A 74 -3.52 13.72 -5.32
N THR A 75 -4.78 13.66 -4.90
CA THR A 75 -5.25 14.25 -3.64
C THR A 75 -5.82 13.19 -2.69
N GLU A 76 -5.44 13.30 -1.41
CA GLU A 76 -5.91 12.44 -0.31
C GLU A 76 -7.44 12.45 -0.14
N GLU A 77 -8.13 13.49 -0.63
CA GLU A 77 -9.58 13.76 -0.47
C GLU A 77 -10.53 12.77 -1.19
N GLY A 78 -10.05 11.58 -1.55
CA GLY A 78 -10.88 10.50 -2.11
C GLY A 78 -10.35 9.09 -1.83
N ALA A 79 -9.28 8.97 -1.04
CA ALA A 79 -8.65 7.69 -0.76
C ALA A 79 -9.42 6.95 0.34
N ALA A 80 -9.87 5.73 0.06
CA ALA A 80 -10.52 4.91 1.07
C ALA A 80 -9.45 4.26 1.95
N GLU A 81 -9.45 4.50 3.25
CA GLU A 81 -8.63 3.72 4.18
C GLU A 81 -9.10 2.26 4.15
N VAL A 82 -8.19 1.36 3.83
CA VAL A 82 -8.47 -0.09 3.75
C VAL A 82 -7.80 -0.88 4.86
N TYR A 83 -6.79 -0.28 5.50
CA TYR A 83 -6.07 -0.87 6.60
C TYR A 83 -5.52 0.21 7.51
N ARG A 84 -5.66 0.00 8.81
CA ARG A 84 -4.99 0.77 9.85
C ARG A 84 -4.67 -0.17 11.01
N SER A 85 -3.42 -0.19 11.40
CA SER A 85 -2.93 -0.93 12.54
C SER A 85 -2.21 0.00 13.51
N THR A 86 -2.13 -0.44 14.76
CA THR A 86 -1.29 0.16 15.81
C THR A 86 -0.42 -0.91 16.46
N ASP A 87 -0.21 -2.05 15.78
CA ASP A 87 0.66 -3.12 16.24
C ASP A 87 2.12 -2.67 16.11
N THR A 88 2.90 -2.83 17.18
CA THR A 88 4.31 -2.42 17.20
C THR A 88 5.25 -3.56 16.82
N ASP A 89 4.76 -4.79 16.69
CA ASP A 89 5.53 -5.88 16.08
C ASP A 89 5.52 -5.73 14.56
N CYS A 90 6.56 -5.10 14.01
CA CYS A 90 6.72 -4.86 12.58
C CYS A 90 6.53 -6.12 11.73
N ALA A 91 7.02 -7.28 12.18
CA ALA A 91 6.94 -8.50 11.39
C ALA A 91 5.51 -9.06 11.35
N ALA A 92 4.85 -9.08 12.52
CA ALA A 92 3.45 -9.51 12.62
C ALA A 92 2.52 -8.56 11.86
N ASP A 93 2.74 -7.25 11.99
CA ASP A 93 1.92 -6.24 11.34
C ASP A 93 2.09 -6.27 9.82
N THR A 94 3.33 -6.38 9.33
CA THR A 94 3.61 -6.56 7.90
C THR A 94 2.90 -7.81 7.36
N ALA A 95 2.91 -8.94 8.08
CA ALA A 95 2.23 -10.14 7.63
C ALA A 95 0.70 -9.96 7.56
N ASN A 96 0.11 -9.21 8.49
CA ASN A 96 -1.32 -8.90 8.46
C ASN A 96 -1.68 -7.95 7.31
N LEU A 97 -0.91 -6.89 7.12
CA LEU A 97 -1.06 -5.97 6.00
C LEU A 97 -0.98 -6.71 4.66
N VAL A 98 0.01 -7.59 4.47
CA VAL A 98 0.18 -8.38 3.25
C VAL A 98 -1.06 -9.24 2.94
N ARG A 99 -1.69 -9.83 3.97
CA ARG A 99 -2.96 -10.58 3.79
C ARG A 99 -4.08 -9.68 3.28
N VAL A 100 -4.16 -8.44 3.77
CA VAL A 100 -5.16 -7.47 3.31
C VAL A 100 -4.88 -7.06 1.86
N VAL A 101 -3.62 -6.76 1.52
CA VAL A 101 -3.21 -6.47 0.14
C VAL A 101 -3.59 -7.62 -0.80
N ASN A 102 -3.27 -8.87 -0.44
CA ASN A 102 -3.65 -10.06 -1.20
C ASN A 102 -5.16 -10.14 -1.43
N ALA A 103 -5.97 -9.89 -0.39
CA ALA A 103 -7.43 -9.90 -0.50
C ALA A 103 -7.95 -8.81 -1.45
N TYR A 104 -7.38 -7.61 -1.39
CA TYR A 104 -7.76 -6.49 -2.26
C TYR A 104 -7.40 -6.75 -3.73
N VAL A 105 -6.18 -7.21 -4.01
CA VAL A 105 -5.74 -7.56 -5.37
C VAL A 105 -6.59 -8.71 -5.94
N ALA A 106 -6.88 -9.73 -5.13
CA ALA A 106 -7.74 -10.85 -5.52
C ALA A 106 -9.20 -10.41 -5.78
N ALA A 107 -9.72 -9.45 -5.02
CA ALA A 107 -11.08 -8.93 -5.24
C ALA A 107 -11.17 -8.10 -6.52
N ALA A 108 -10.17 -7.27 -6.81
CA ALA A 108 -10.13 -6.42 -7.99
C ALA A 108 -10.00 -7.23 -9.29
N THR A 109 -9.18 -8.29 -9.28
CA THR A 109 -9.01 -9.19 -10.43
C THR A 109 -10.25 -10.04 -10.73
N ARG A 110 -11.16 -10.20 -9.75
CA ARG A 110 -12.44 -10.91 -9.92
C ARG A 110 -13.59 -10.04 -10.45
N GLN A 111 -13.44 -8.71 -10.47
CA GLN A 111 -14.44 -7.84 -11.07
C GLN A 111 -14.19 -7.75 -12.59
N PRO A 112 -15.02 -8.37 -13.46
CA PRO A 112 -14.93 -8.11 -14.88
C PRO A 112 -15.20 -6.63 -15.12
N LYS A 113 -14.39 -6.03 -15.99
CA LYS A 113 -14.54 -4.70 -16.59
C LYS A 113 -16.03 -4.40 -16.75
N ARG A 114 -16.59 -3.49 -15.94
CA ARG A 114 -17.95 -2.98 -16.20
C ARG A 114 -17.87 -2.26 -17.53
N GLU A 115 -18.26 -2.95 -18.61
CA GLU A 115 -18.46 -2.31 -19.90
C GLU A 115 -19.49 -1.20 -19.73
N PRO A 116 -19.28 0.00 -20.31
CA PRO A 116 -20.30 1.02 -20.29
C PRO A 116 -21.53 0.46 -21.00
N ALA A 117 -22.66 0.47 -20.30
CA ALA A 117 -23.94 0.09 -20.86
C ALA A 117 -24.13 0.87 -22.17
N THR A 118 -24.02 0.15 -23.29
CA THR A 118 -24.33 0.69 -24.61
C THR A 118 -25.79 1.09 -24.56
N ALA A 119 -26.05 2.40 -24.53
CA ALA A 119 -27.37 2.93 -24.80
C ALA A 119 -27.74 2.46 -26.22
N LEU A 120 -28.66 1.51 -26.29
CA LEU A 120 -29.29 1.07 -27.54
C LEU A 120 -30.20 2.19 -28.07
N PRO A 121 -30.43 2.23 -29.40
CA PRO A 121 -30.77 3.42 -30.18
C PRO A 121 -32.14 4.04 -29.90
#